data_AF-A0A8C6P686-F1
#
_entry.id   AF-A0A8C6P686-F1
#
_cell.length_a   1.000
_cell.length_b   1.000
_cell.length_c   1.000
_cell.angle_alpha   90.00
_cell.angle_beta   90.00
_cell.angle_gamma   90.00
#
_symmetry.space_group_name_H-M   'P 1'
#
loop_
_entity.id
_entity.type
_entity.pdbx_description
1 polymer ?
#
loop_
_entity_poly.entity_id
_entity_poly.type
_entity_poly.pdbx_seq_one_letter_code
_entity_poly.pdbx_strand_id
1 'polypeptide(L)'
;MSQYSGKIVLFEGKCFTGRKLELRSDCDNFQDRGFLNRVNSVRVESGAFVCFDHPDFKGQQYILEHGEYPEFQRWNAHNDHMGSCRPVRMHGEHYRLELFEGDNFTGQCVELCDDCPFLNARGLTKNCLNSIKVYGDGAWVLYEEPNYRGRMYVVERGNYCSHKEWEAENPTVQSVRRVANYF
;
A
#
# COMPACT_ATOMS: atom_id res chain seq x y z
N MET A 1 -25.39 2.23 3.81
CA MET A 1 -23.94 2.18 3.61
C MET A 1 -23.59 0.73 3.34
N SER A 2 -23.33 0.37 2.09
CA SER A 2 -22.91 -0.99 1.75
C SER A 2 -21.62 -1.27 2.50
N GLN A 3 -21.61 -2.30 3.36
CA GLN A 3 -20.41 -2.73 4.05
C GLN A 3 -19.52 -3.40 3.01
N TYR A 4 -18.61 -2.64 2.41
CA TYR A 4 -17.57 -3.19 1.55
C TYR A 4 -16.77 -4.20 2.38
N SER A 5 -17.06 -5.49 2.19
CA SER A 5 -16.33 -6.57 2.85
C SER A 5 -15.25 -7.04 1.89
N GLY A 6 -14.03 -6.55 2.08
CA GLY A 6 -12.86 -7.15 1.46
C GLY A 6 -12.68 -8.59 1.94
N LYS A 7 -12.01 -9.40 1.13
CA LYS A 7 -11.57 -10.75 1.50
C LYS A 7 -10.22 -11.06 0.89
N ILE A 8 -9.28 -11.47 1.75
CA ILE A 8 -7.96 -11.95 1.39
C ILE A 8 -7.74 -13.35 1.95
N VAL A 9 -7.08 -14.20 1.18
CA VAL A 9 -6.66 -15.54 1.58
C VAL A 9 -5.15 -15.66 1.36
N LEU A 10 -4.41 -15.86 2.45
CA LEU A 10 -2.97 -16.03 2.48
C LEU A 10 -2.64 -17.52 2.55
N PHE A 11 -1.60 -17.98 1.86
CA PHE A 11 -1.20 -19.39 1.79
C PHE A 11 0.27 -19.58 2.13
N GLU A 12 0.59 -20.61 2.92
CA GLU A 12 1.98 -20.95 3.27
C GLU A 12 2.79 -21.48 2.08
N GLY A 13 2.13 -22.12 1.10
CA GLY A 13 2.75 -22.65 -0.11
C GLY A 13 2.57 -21.73 -1.32
N LYS A 14 3.38 -21.96 -2.36
CA LYS A 14 3.19 -21.35 -3.68
C LYS A 14 1.92 -21.90 -4.36
N CYS A 15 1.40 -21.18 -5.35
CA CYS A 15 0.26 -21.61 -6.16
C CYS A 15 -0.96 -22.04 -5.32
N PHE A 16 -1.21 -21.34 -4.21
CA PHE A 16 -2.39 -21.51 -3.34
C PHE A 16 -2.46 -22.87 -2.64
N THR A 17 -1.30 -23.38 -2.23
CA THR A 17 -1.15 -24.67 -1.54
C THR A 17 -0.81 -24.52 -0.06
N GLY A 18 -0.95 -25.60 0.72
CA GLY A 18 -0.59 -25.62 2.15
C GLY A 18 -1.67 -25.04 3.07
N ARG A 19 -1.28 -24.67 4.30
CA ARG A 19 -2.16 -24.00 5.26
C ARG A 19 -2.56 -22.63 4.70
N LYS A 20 -3.80 -22.23 4.99
CA LYS A 20 -4.33 -20.92 4.60
C LYS A 20 -4.85 -20.13 5.80
N LEU A 21 -4.81 -18.81 5.68
CA LEU A 21 -5.44 -17.86 6.58
C LEU A 21 -6.40 -16.97 5.77
N GLU A 22 -7.69 -16.97 6.13
CA GLU A 22 -8.72 -16.11 5.52
C GLU A 22 -9.00 -14.92 6.43
N LEU A 23 -8.94 -13.71 5.88
CA LEU A 23 -9.14 -12.45 6.58
C LEU A 23 -10.12 -11.55 5.82
N ARG A 24 -10.91 -10.79 6.58
CA ARG A 24 -11.92 -9.84 6.07
C ARG A 24 -11.84 -8.47 6.76
N SER A 25 -10.96 -8.34 7.73
CA SER A 25 -10.77 -7.17 8.57
C SER A 25 -9.29 -7.04 8.90
N ASP A 26 -8.97 -5.97 9.61
CA ASP A 26 -7.66 -5.76 10.23
C ASP A 26 -7.22 -7.02 10.99
N CYS A 27 -5.97 -7.40 10.80
CA CYS A 27 -5.27 -8.46 11.50
C CYS A 27 -3.86 -7.96 11.78
N ASP A 28 -3.64 -7.49 13.00
CA ASP A 28 -2.39 -6.92 13.51
C ASP A 28 -1.31 -7.99 13.76
N ASN A 29 -1.70 -9.26 13.95
CA ASN A 29 -0.74 -10.35 14.11
C ASN A 29 -1.27 -11.68 13.57
N PHE A 30 -0.65 -12.24 12.52
CA PHE A 30 -1.06 -13.53 11.94
C PHE A 30 -0.79 -14.72 12.87
N GLN A 31 0.18 -14.61 13.78
CA GLN A 31 0.49 -15.70 14.73
C GLN A 31 -0.64 -15.92 15.73
N ASP A 32 -1.36 -14.86 16.11
CA ASP A 32 -2.55 -14.95 16.97
C ASP A 32 -3.70 -15.70 16.28
N ARG A 33 -3.63 -15.83 14.96
CA ARG A 33 -4.54 -16.63 14.12
C ARG A 33 -3.98 -18.01 13.78
N GLY A 34 -2.87 -18.42 14.40
CA GLY A 34 -2.23 -19.72 14.18
C GLY A 34 -1.47 -19.85 12.86
N PHE A 35 -1.10 -18.73 12.24
CA PHE A 35 -0.41 -18.69 10.95
C PHE A 35 1.02 -18.14 11.12
N LEU A 36 2.03 -18.89 10.69
CA LEU A 36 3.44 -18.70 11.11
C LEU A 36 4.19 -17.62 10.32
N ASN A 37 3.53 -16.51 9.99
CA ASN A 37 4.07 -15.39 9.22
C ASN A 37 4.79 -15.79 7.91
N ARG A 38 4.37 -16.91 7.32
CA ARG A 38 4.95 -17.46 6.09
C ARG A 38 3.91 -17.42 4.99
N VAL A 39 4.02 -16.48 4.07
CA VAL A 39 3.09 -16.24 2.97
C VAL A 39 3.82 -16.38 1.65
N ASN A 40 3.57 -17.48 0.94
CA ASN A 40 4.14 -17.74 -0.37
C ASN A 40 3.17 -17.46 -1.51
N SER A 41 1.86 -17.44 -1.28
CA SER A 41 0.89 -17.00 -2.30
C SER A 41 -0.34 -16.38 -1.66
N VAL A 42 -1.04 -15.53 -2.41
CA VAL A 42 -2.20 -14.77 -1.93
C VAL A 42 -3.31 -14.74 -2.98
N ARG A 43 -4.57 -14.83 -2.54
CA ARG A 43 -5.74 -14.46 -3.32
C ARG A 43 -6.47 -13.31 -2.64
N VAL A 44 -6.69 -12.23 -3.37
CA VAL A 44 -7.61 -11.17 -2.95
C VAL A 44 -8.90 -11.38 -3.71
N GLU A 45 -9.92 -11.90 -3.03
CA GLU A 45 -11.21 -12.24 -3.63
C GLU A 45 -12.13 -11.01 -3.76
N SER A 46 -11.94 -9.98 -2.91
CA SER A 46 -12.66 -8.71 -3.02
C SER A 46 -11.91 -7.58 -2.32
N GLY A 47 -12.01 -6.36 -2.87
CA GLY A 47 -11.35 -5.17 -2.34
C GLY A 47 -9.83 -5.16 -2.55
N ALA A 48 -9.13 -4.39 -1.73
CA ALA A 48 -7.67 -4.39 -1.65
C ALA A 48 -7.21 -4.37 -0.19
N PHE A 49 -5.98 -4.85 0.03
CA PHE A 49 -5.37 -4.97 1.35
C PHE A 49 -3.97 -4.36 1.33
N VAL A 50 -3.63 -3.68 2.41
CA VAL A 50 -2.25 -3.33 2.74
C VAL A 50 -1.73 -4.41 3.68
N CYS A 51 -0.72 -5.14 3.22
CA CYS A 51 -0.02 -6.14 4.00
C CYS A 51 1.34 -5.61 4.47
N PHE A 52 1.82 -6.11 5.60
CA PHE A 52 3.07 -5.67 6.23
C PHE A 52 3.94 -6.89 6.56
N ASP A 53 5.25 -6.73 6.45
CA ASP A 53 6.19 -7.80 6.81
C ASP A 53 6.23 -8.06 8.33
N HIS A 54 6.00 -7.06 9.18
CA HIS A 54 5.93 -7.21 10.64
C HIS A 54 4.49 -7.19 11.18
N PRO A 55 4.29 -7.67 12.43
CA PRO A 55 3.07 -7.41 13.20
C PRO A 55 2.83 -5.91 13.43
N ASP A 56 1.66 -5.57 13.96
CA ASP A 56 1.25 -4.22 14.38
C ASP A 56 1.22 -3.19 13.24
N PHE A 57 1.05 -3.66 11.99
CA PHE A 57 1.07 -2.85 10.77
C PHE A 57 2.40 -2.10 10.60
N LYS A 58 3.53 -2.78 10.76
CA LYS A 58 4.87 -2.19 10.70
C LYS A 58 5.75 -2.78 9.61
N GLY A 59 6.75 -1.99 9.22
CA GLY A 59 7.79 -2.38 8.28
C GLY A 59 7.37 -2.20 6.82
N GLN A 60 7.84 -3.07 5.93
CA GLN A 60 7.59 -2.95 4.50
C GLN A 60 6.11 -3.19 4.20
N GLN A 61 5.49 -2.26 3.48
CA GLN A 61 4.12 -2.37 3.01
C GLN A 61 4.05 -3.03 1.63
N TYR A 62 2.98 -3.78 1.39
CA TYR A 62 2.63 -4.40 0.12
C TYR A 62 1.14 -4.13 -0.16
N ILE A 63 0.86 -3.45 -1.27
CA ILE A 63 -0.52 -3.29 -1.75
C ILE A 63 -0.93 -4.52 -2.56
N LEU A 64 -1.99 -5.20 -2.14
CA LEU A 64 -2.58 -6.36 -2.81
C LEU A 64 -4.01 -6.02 -3.21
N GLU A 65 -4.20 -5.84 -4.51
CA GLU A 65 -5.50 -5.52 -5.13
C GLU A 65 -6.20 -6.83 -5.52
N HIS A 66 -7.48 -6.75 -5.89
CA HIS A 66 -8.23 -7.92 -6.35
C HIS A 66 -7.46 -8.72 -7.40
N GLY A 67 -7.26 -10.02 -7.14
CA GLY A 67 -6.51 -10.89 -8.04
C GLY A 67 -5.81 -12.05 -7.36
N GLU A 68 -5.05 -12.78 -8.17
CA GLU A 68 -4.29 -13.96 -7.78
C GLU A 68 -2.78 -13.71 -7.84
N TYR A 69 -2.09 -14.02 -6.75
CA TYR A 69 -0.65 -13.85 -6.59
C TYR A 69 -0.01 -15.20 -6.25
N PRO A 70 0.40 -16.00 -7.26
CA PRO A 70 0.87 -17.37 -7.04
C PRO A 70 2.24 -17.50 -6.36
N GLU A 71 3.02 -16.42 -6.28
CA GLU A 71 4.29 -16.35 -5.56
C GLU A 71 4.62 -14.94 -5.06
N PHE A 72 5.48 -14.79 -4.04
CA PHE A 72 5.73 -13.51 -3.37
C PHE A 72 6.38 -12.42 -4.22
N GLN A 73 7.08 -12.81 -5.28
CA GLN A 73 7.61 -11.89 -6.28
C GLN A 73 6.50 -11.12 -7.00
N ARG A 74 5.27 -11.66 -7.04
CA ARG A 74 4.13 -11.01 -7.71
C ARG A 74 3.62 -9.76 -6.99
N TRP A 75 4.00 -9.56 -5.73
CA TRP A 75 3.76 -8.32 -4.98
C TRP A 75 5.04 -7.59 -4.59
N ASN A 76 6.12 -7.84 -5.34
CA ASN A 76 7.43 -7.20 -5.16
C ASN A 76 8.09 -7.47 -3.79
N ALA A 77 7.77 -8.58 -3.12
CA ALA A 77 8.48 -9.01 -1.93
C ALA A 77 9.76 -9.78 -2.29
N HIS A 78 10.74 -9.74 -1.37
CA HIS A 78 12.03 -10.43 -1.50
C HIS A 78 12.09 -11.75 -0.70
N ASN A 79 11.12 -11.97 0.19
CA ASN A 79 11.00 -13.16 1.03
C ASN A 79 9.50 -13.49 1.23
N ASP A 80 9.23 -14.59 1.93
CA ASP A 80 7.87 -15.05 2.24
C ASP A 80 7.38 -14.60 3.62
N HIS A 81 7.97 -13.56 4.23
CA HIS A 81 7.57 -13.08 5.55
C HIS A 81 6.46 -12.02 5.46
N MET A 82 5.37 -12.24 6.20
CA MET A 82 4.27 -11.29 6.33
C MET A 82 3.63 -11.46 7.71
N GLY A 83 3.44 -10.37 8.45
CA GLY A 83 3.04 -10.43 9.86
C GLY A 83 1.66 -9.84 10.15
N SER A 84 1.19 -8.91 9.32
CA SER A 84 -0.10 -8.24 9.53
C SER A 84 -0.70 -7.73 8.21
N CYS A 85 -2.01 -7.47 8.21
CA CYS A 85 -2.67 -6.80 7.09
C CYS A 85 -3.94 -6.07 7.52
N ARG A 86 -4.32 -5.07 6.74
CA ARG A 86 -5.61 -4.37 6.88
C ARG A 86 -6.25 -4.14 5.52
N PRO A 87 -7.58 -4.11 5.40
CA PRO A 87 -8.24 -3.62 4.21
C PRO A 87 -7.87 -2.16 3.94
N VAL A 88 -7.77 -1.80 2.66
CA VAL A 88 -7.87 -0.39 2.23
C VAL A 88 -9.29 0.06 2.55
N ARG A 89 -9.46 1.24 3.14
CA ARG A 89 -10.76 1.77 3.59
C ARG A 89 -11.40 2.71 2.57
N MET A 90 -10.57 3.36 1.75
CA MET A 90 -10.99 4.25 0.67
C MET A 90 -11.27 3.45 -0.60
N HIS A 91 -12.47 3.61 -1.15
CA HIS A 91 -13.03 2.73 -2.20
C HIS A 91 -13.65 3.48 -3.39
N GLY A 92 -13.64 4.81 -3.34
CA GLY A 92 -14.20 5.63 -4.39
C GLY A 92 -13.21 5.94 -5.51
N GLU A 93 -13.70 6.67 -6.49
CA GLU A 93 -12.97 7.03 -7.72
C GLU A 93 -12.52 8.49 -7.72
N HIS A 94 -12.70 9.23 -6.62
CA HIS A 94 -12.24 10.61 -6.52
C HIS A 94 -10.81 10.64 -6.01
N TYR A 95 -9.88 10.75 -6.95
CA TYR A 95 -8.44 10.80 -6.70
C TYR A 95 -7.92 12.23 -6.78
N ARG A 96 -7.41 12.76 -5.68
CA ARG A 96 -6.67 14.02 -5.66
C ARG A 96 -5.62 14.02 -4.55
N LEU A 97 -4.40 14.39 -4.89
CA LEU A 97 -3.22 14.30 -4.03
C LEU A 97 -2.39 15.56 -4.20
N GLU A 98 -2.03 16.21 -3.08
CA GLU A 98 -1.02 17.28 -3.07
C GLU A 98 0.25 16.79 -2.39
N LEU A 99 1.37 16.92 -3.08
CA LEU A 99 2.70 16.45 -2.71
C LEU A 99 3.61 17.64 -2.41
N PHE A 100 4.26 17.65 -1.25
CA PHE A 100 5.08 18.78 -0.78
C PHE A 100 6.53 18.37 -0.48
N GLU A 101 7.49 19.18 -0.95
CA GLU A 101 8.92 18.94 -0.67
C GLU A 101 9.28 19.07 0.81
N GLY A 102 8.62 19.96 1.55
CA GLY A 102 8.89 20.22 2.97
C GLY A 102 7.89 19.54 3.90
N ASP A 103 8.25 19.40 5.17
CA ASP A 103 7.31 19.00 6.23
C ASP A 103 6.21 20.06 6.41
N ASN A 104 5.11 19.68 7.03
CA ASN A 104 3.98 20.57 7.36
C ASN A 104 3.45 21.37 6.16
N PHE A 105 3.44 20.75 4.97
CA PHE A 105 2.88 21.32 3.73
C PHE A 105 3.61 22.57 3.25
N THR A 106 4.93 22.59 3.39
CA THR A 106 5.79 23.70 3.00
C THR A 106 6.62 23.40 1.75
N GLY A 107 7.18 24.46 1.13
CA GLY A 107 8.04 24.34 -0.04
C GLY A 107 7.27 24.16 -1.35
N GLN A 108 7.95 23.58 -2.35
CA GLN A 108 7.35 23.32 -3.65
C GLN A 108 6.25 22.25 -3.52
N CYS A 109 5.14 22.46 -4.25
CA CYS A 109 3.98 21.58 -4.23
C CYS A 109 3.58 21.17 -5.64
N VAL A 110 3.13 19.93 -5.80
CA VAL A 110 2.53 19.39 -7.03
C VAL A 110 1.22 18.70 -6.71
N GLU A 111 0.19 18.98 -7.50
CA GLU A 111 -1.10 18.26 -7.45
C GLU A 111 -1.14 17.15 -8.51
N LEU A 112 -1.65 15.98 -8.11
CA LEU A 112 -1.89 14.82 -8.95
C LEU A 112 -3.34 14.33 -8.81
N CYS A 113 -3.96 13.99 -9.94
CA CYS A 113 -5.26 13.29 -10.00
C CYS A 113 -5.16 11.94 -10.72
N ASP A 114 -4.01 11.66 -11.33
CA ASP A 114 -3.74 10.47 -12.13
C ASP A 114 -2.40 9.84 -11.74
N ASP A 115 -2.19 8.63 -12.22
CA ASP A 115 -0.94 7.90 -12.02
C ASP A 115 0.24 8.68 -12.61
N CYS A 116 1.36 8.65 -11.90
CA CYS A 116 2.59 9.33 -12.25
C CYS A 116 3.78 8.38 -12.14
N PRO A 117 4.27 7.81 -13.26
CA PRO A 117 5.42 6.90 -13.24
C PRO A 117 6.75 7.59 -12.97
N PHE A 118 6.82 8.92 -13.10
CA PHE A 118 8.02 9.74 -12.87
C PHE A 118 7.63 11.12 -12.31
N LEU A 119 7.76 11.33 -11.01
CA LEU A 119 7.39 12.60 -10.35
C LEU A 119 8.20 13.80 -10.85
N ASN A 120 9.45 13.58 -11.28
CA ASN A 120 10.32 14.65 -11.78
C ASN A 120 9.75 15.30 -13.05
N ALA A 121 8.97 14.56 -13.84
CA ALA A 121 8.27 15.10 -15.01
C ALA A 121 7.14 16.07 -14.64
N ARG A 122 6.71 16.10 -13.37
CA ARG A 122 5.65 16.97 -12.85
C ARG A 122 6.19 18.20 -12.11
N GLY A 123 7.50 18.40 -12.12
CA GLY A 123 8.17 19.58 -11.54
C GLY A 123 8.82 19.35 -10.19
N LEU A 124 8.58 18.22 -9.51
CA LEU A 124 9.32 17.82 -8.30
C LEU A 124 10.72 17.35 -8.69
N THR A 125 11.64 18.28 -8.87
CA THR A 125 13.01 17.97 -9.32
C THR A 125 13.84 17.24 -8.27
N LYS A 126 13.46 17.39 -7.00
CA LYS A 126 13.98 16.61 -5.89
C LYS A 126 13.05 15.42 -5.66
N ASN A 127 13.62 14.23 -5.50
CA ASN A 127 12.88 13.04 -5.11
C ASN A 127 12.48 13.07 -3.63
N CYS A 128 12.45 14.23 -2.97
CA CYS A 128 12.27 14.38 -1.54
C CYS A 128 10.86 14.86 -1.25
N LEU A 129 10.01 13.95 -0.78
CA LEU A 129 8.62 14.19 -0.44
C LEU A 129 8.44 14.07 1.07
N ASN A 130 8.17 15.18 1.74
CA ASN A 130 8.09 15.20 3.20
C ASN A 130 6.68 15.34 3.74
N SER A 131 5.74 15.93 3.02
CA SER A 131 4.34 15.95 3.46
C SER A 131 3.36 15.79 2.31
N ILE A 132 2.17 15.30 2.64
CA ILE A 132 1.15 14.90 1.66
C ILE A 132 -0.24 15.27 2.18
N LYS A 133 -1.09 15.81 1.30
CA LYS A 133 -2.53 15.88 1.54
C LYS A 133 -3.26 15.00 0.55
N VAL A 134 -3.98 14.01 1.07
CA VAL A 134 -4.81 13.10 0.29
C VAL A 134 -6.26 13.53 0.42
N TYR A 135 -6.87 13.88 -0.70
CA TYR A 135 -8.26 14.29 -0.81
C TYR A 135 -9.09 13.19 -1.48
N GLY A 136 -10.41 13.36 -1.41
CA GLY A 136 -11.35 12.42 -2.02
C GLY A 136 -11.50 11.12 -1.23
N ASP A 137 -11.96 10.09 -1.91
CA ASP A 137 -12.28 8.77 -1.38
C ASP A 137 -11.54 7.63 -2.09
N GLY A 138 -10.51 7.97 -2.88
CA GLY A 138 -9.56 7.02 -3.47
C GLY A 138 -8.26 6.90 -2.67
N ALA A 139 -7.68 5.69 -2.62
CA ALA A 139 -6.37 5.44 -2.02
C ALA A 139 -5.23 5.55 -3.04
N TRP A 140 -4.04 5.86 -2.57
CA TRP A 140 -2.82 5.98 -3.39
C TRP A 140 -1.72 5.08 -2.84
N VAL A 141 -0.84 4.65 -3.74
CA VAL A 141 0.42 4.00 -3.38
C VAL A 141 1.59 4.81 -3.95
N LEU A 142 2.53 5.12 -3.07
CA LEU A 142 3.78 5.81 -3.32
C LEU A 142 4.90 4.78 -3.48
N TYR A 143 5.87 5.07 -4.34
CA TYR A 143 7.00 4.20 -4.62
C TYR A 143 8.32 4.96 -4.56
N GLU A 144 9.32 4.36 -3.93
CA GLU A 144 10.68 4.94 -3.84
C GLU A 144 11.38 5.04 -5.20
N GLU A 145 11.02 4.18 -6.16
CA GLU A 145 11.61 4.15 -7.49
C GLU A 145 10.60 4.57 -8.59
N PRO A 146 11.08 4.99 -9.76
CA PRO A 146 10.22 5.24 -10.91
C PRO A 146 9.52 3.97 -11.41
N ASN A 147 8.43 4.15 -12.15
CA ASN A 147 7.63 3.05 -12.75
C ASN A 147 7.11 2.03 -11.73
N TYR A 148 6.71 2.50 -10.55
CA TYR A 148 6.01 1.71 -9.53
C TYR A 148 6.87 0.57 -8.96
N ARG A 149 8.13 0.87 -8.65
CA ARG A 149 9.14 -0.08 -8.14
C ARG A 149 9.68 0.32 -6.78
N GLY A 150 10.48 -0.56 -6.20
CA GLY A 150 11.05 -0.36 -4.87
C GLY A 150 10.00 -0.52 -3.76
N ARG A 151 10.26 0.12 -2.62
CA ARG A 151 9.37 0.09 -1.46
C ARG A 151 8.09 0.84 -1.74
N MET A 152 6.99 0.33 -1.20
CA MET A 152 5.65 0.88 -1.34
C MET A 152 5.19 1.54 -0.04
N TYR A 153 4.40 2.60 -0.14
CA TYR A 153 3.72 3.23 0.98
C TYR A 153 2.29 3.60 0.58
N VAL A 154 1.29 3.12 1.33
CA VAL A 154 -0.11 3.36 1.03
C VAL A 154 -0.63 4.53 1.85
N VAL A 155 -1.20 5.52 1.18
CA VAL A 155 -1.82 6.69 1.80
C VAL A 155 -3.29 6.78 1.42
N GLU A 156 -4.12 6.99 2.43
CA GLU A 156 -5.55 7.20 2.31
C GLU A 156 -5.89 8.65 2.69
N ARG A 157 -7.15 9.06 2.50
CA ARG A 157 -7.62 10.42 2.82
C ARG A 157 -7.09 10.89 4.17
N GLY A 158 -6.38 12.01 4.17
CA GLY A 158 -5.70 12.51 5.36
C GLY A 158 -4.63 13.55 5.05
N ASN A 159 -4.12 14.15 6.12
CA ASN A 159 -3.02 15.12 6.08
C ASN A 159 -1.83 14.46 6.78
N TYR A 160 -0.77 14.20 6.03
CA TYR A 160 0.46 13.58 6.53
C TYR A 160 1.53 14.65 6.61
N CYS A 161 1.91 15.07 7.82
CA CYS A 161 2.76 16.25 8.02
C CYS A 161 4.26 15.95 7.89
N SER A 162 4.64 14.67 7.94
CA SER A 162 6.01 14.19 7.70
C SER A 162 6.00 12.81 7.02
N HIS A 163 7.10 12.43 6.37
CA HIS A 163 7.22 11.11 5.70
C HIS A 163 7.10 9.91 6.63
N LYS A 164 7.33 10.12 7.92
CA LYS A 164 7.18 9.11 8.96
C LYS A 164 5.72 8.72 9.18
N GLU A 165 4.77 9.58 8.84
CA GLU A 165 3.33 9.32 9.03
C GLU A 165 2.76 8.30 8.04
N TRP A 166 3.42 8.08 6.90
CA TRP A 166 3.16 6.93 6.02
C TRP A 166 4.21 5.82 6.17
N GLU A 167 4.95 5.86 7.28
CA GLU A 167 5.94 4.86 7.70
C GLU A 167 7.15 4.70 6.77
N ALA A 168 7.48 5.73 5.99
CA ALA A 168 8.73 5.71 5.22
C ALA A 168 9.95 5.96 6.12
N GLU A 169 11.04 5.25 5.84
CA GLU A 169 12.32 5.45 6.52
C GLU A 169 13.05 6.70 6.01
N ASN A 170 12.74 7.13 4.79
CA ASN A 170 13.31 8.28 4.12
C ASN A 170 12.25 8.94 3.23
N PRO A 171 12.40 10.22 2.85
CA PRO A 171 11.39 10.93 2.07
C PRO A 171 11.42 10.61 0.57
N THR A 172 12.15 9.57 0.13
CA THR A 172 12.30 9.31 -1.30
C THR A 172 11.02 8.76 -1.90
N VAL A 173 10.40 9.52 -2.81
CA VAL A 173 9.29 9.03 -3.64
C VAL A 173 9.53 9.50 -5.07
N GLN A 174 9.38 8.60 -6.03
CA GLN A 174 9.66 8.84 -7.44
C GLN A 174 8.50 8.47 -8.37
N SER A 175 7.59 7.62 -7.93
CA SER A 175 6.35 7.35 -8.66
C SER A 175 5.17 7.12 -7.73
N VAL A 176 3.98 7.37 -8.25
CA VAL A 176 2.72 7.31 -7.50
C VAL A 176 1.64 6.76 -8.42
N ARG A 177 0.79 5.86 -7.93
CA ARG A 177 -0.41 5.44 -8.67
C ARG A 177 -1.60 5.33 -7.73
N ARG A 178 -2.78 5.32 -8.32
CA ARG A 178 -4.05 5.03 -7.67
C ARG A 178 -4.11 3.54 -7.32
N VAL A 179 -4.75 3.23 -6.20
CA VAL A 179 -5.08 1.85 -5.83
C VAL A 179 -6.37 1.45 -6.54
N ALA A 180 -6.33 0.38 -7.29
CA ALA A 180 -7.47 -0.20 -7.98
C ALA A 180 -8.26 -1.10 -7.02
N ASN A 181 -9.37 -0.57 -6.51
CA ASN A 181 -10.31 -1.34 -5.69
C ASN A 181 -11.44 -1.89 -6.57
N TYR A 182 -11.28 -3.11 -7.06
CA TYR A 182 -12.37 -3.83 -7.73
C TYR A 182 -13.22 -4.57 -6.68
N PHE A 183 -14.54 -4.41 -6.77
CA PHE A 183 -15.54 -5.08 -5.93
C PHE A 183 -16.41 -6.01 -6.76
#